data_AF-A0A7H0H7V1-F1
#
_entry.id   AF-A0A7H0H7V1-F1
#
_cell.length_a   1.000
_cell.length_b   1.000
_cell.length_c   1.000
_cell.angle_alpha   90.00
_cell.angle_beta   90.00
_cell.angle_gamma   90.00
#
_symmetry.space_group_name_H-M   'P 1'
#
loop_
_entity.id
_entity.type
_entity.pdbx_description
1 polymer ?
#
loop_
_entity_poly.entity_id
_entity_poly.type
_entity_poly.pdbx_seq_one_letter_code
_entity_poly.pdbx_strand_id
1 'polypeptide(L)'
;MSTAGTARERVLTEVAVRTEVSALAAVLGVSAVRLGRRLREHGLVTDMAFLLEVAGIVGVDTTELVRHLDADPDAFDHGTGPCLVRDCPSCSWYGGPVTTALAELHAAITRAQAEGQPVPCVGRAEWVSERADDVRHARRQCGECPVLMLCEQAAREVEPDSGVWAGRDMAAAARVRAYCGQRPVVSIGAGR
;
A
#
# COMPACT_ATOMS: atom_id res chain seq x y z
N MET A 1 45.98 26.75 -23.21
CA MET A 1 44.51 26.73 -23.05
C MET A 1 44.15 25.34 -22.55
N SER A 2 43.72 25.24 -21.29
CA SER A 2 43.64 23.97 -20.55
C SER A 2 42.21 23.43 -20.56
N THR A 3 41.95 22.39 -21.36
CA THR A 3 40.66 21.70 -21.48
C THR A 3 40.42 20.66 -20.37
N ALA A 4 41.41 20.41 -19.51
CA ALA A 4 41.33 19.41 -18.45
C ALA A 4 40.48 19.85 -17.24
N GLY A 5 40.30 21.16 -17.03
CA GLY A 5 39.50 21.69 -15.91
C GLY A 5 38.00 21.40 -16.04
N THR A 6 37.46 21.55 -17.25
CA THR A 6 36.03 21.40 -17.53
C THR A 6 35.51 19.97 -17.42
N ALA A 7 36.35 18.97 -17.67
CA ALA A 7 35.95 17.56 -17.56
C ALA A 7 35.81 17.13 -16.09
N ARG A 8 36.75 17.54 -15.23
CA ARG A 8 36.72 17.22 -13.80
C ARG A 8 35.58 17.94 -13.08
N GLU A 9 35.31 19.18 -13.45
CA GLU A 9 34.22 19.96 -12.86
C GLU A 9 32.84 19.40 -13.22
N ARG A 10 32.64 18.95 -14.47
CA ARG A 10 31.42 18.22 -14.87
C ARG A 10 31.22 16.93 -14.09
N VAL A 11 32.26 16.09 -13.97
CA VAL A 11 32.16 14.82 -13.24
C VAL A 11 31.81 15.04 -11.76
N LEU A 12 32.32 16.10 -11.13
CA LEU A 12 32.00 16.40 -9.73
C LEU A 12 30.57 16.93 -9.55
N THR A 13 30.07 17.76 -10.47
CA THR A 13 28.66 18.19 -10.44
C THR A 13 27.71 17.01 -10.66
N GLU A 14 28.09 16.10 -11.56
CA GLU A 14 27.30 14.92 -11.89
C GLU A 14 27.26 13.91 -10.73
N VAL A 15 28.38 13.69 -10.04
CA VAL A 15 28.45 12.84 -8.83
C VAL A 15 27.67 13.45 -7.65
N ALA A 16 27.66 14.78 -7.51
CA ALA A 16 26.85 15.45 -6.50
C ALA A 16 25.34 15.20 -6.73
N VAL A 17 24.86 15.35 -7.96
CA VAL A 17 23.46 15.08 -8.32
C VAL A 17 23.09 13.60 -8.11
N ARG A 18 24.00 12.66 -8.41
CA ARG A 18 23.79 11.20 -8.19
C ARG A 18 23.54 10.85 -6.73
N THR A 19 24.26 11.50 -5.82
CA THR A 19 24.14 11.25 -4.38
C THR A 19 22.80 11.79 -3.85
N GLU A 20 22.35 12.92 -4.38
CA GLU A 20 21.10 13.55 -3.97
C GLU A 20 19.86 12.79 -4.43
N VAL A 21 19.83 12.22 -5.64
CA VAL A 21 18.64 11.48 -6.13
C VAL A 21 18.42 10.17 -5.38
N SER A 22 19.50 9.45 -5.06
CA SER A 22 19.40 8.22 -4.27
C SER A 22 19.02 8.50 -2.82
N ALA A 23 19.57 9.58 -2.24
CA ALA A 23 19.17 10.06 -0.92
C ALA A 23 17.71 10.53 -0.91
N LEU A 24 17.26 11.25 -1.94
CA LEU A 24 15.86 11.68 -2.07
C LEU A 24 14.93 10.47 -2.17
N ALA A 25 15.27 9.47 -2.97
CA ALA A 25 14.48 8.25 -3.12
C ALA A 25 14.37 7.50 -1.78
N ALA A 26 15.46 7.41 -1.02
CA ALA A 26 15.48 6.81 0.32
C ALA A 26 14.65 7.61 1.33
N VAL A 27 14.78 8.95 1.35
CA VAL A 27 14.00 9.84 2.22
C VAL A 27 12.50 9.77 1.90
N LEU A 28 12.16 9.65 0.61
CA LEU A 28 10.77 9.58 0.15
C LEU A 28 10.18 8.17 0.22
N GLY A 29 10.97 7.14 0.58
CA GLY A 29 10.51 5.75 0.62
C GLY A 29 10.04 5.22 -0.74
N VAL A 30 10.55 5.78 -1.84
CA VAL A 30 10.18 5.37 -3.21
C VAL A 30 11.37 4.76 -3.93
N SER A 31 11.10 3.84 -4.84
CA SER A 31 12.16 3.29 -5.70
C SER A 31 12.77 4.39 -6.58
N ALA A 32 14.10 4.41 -6.70
CA ALA A 32 14.83 5.33 -7.56
C ALA A 32 14.34 5.27 -9.03
N VAL A 33 13.89 4.09 -9.48
CA VAL A 33 13.30 3.90 -10.81
C VAL A 33 11.98 4.67 -10.96
N ARG A 34 11.10 4.66 -9.95
CA ARG A 34 9.85 5.44 -9.97
C ARG A 34 10.11 6.94 -9.94
N LEU A 35 11.07 7.37 -9.14
CA LEU A 35 11.44 8.78 -9.06
C LEU A 35 12.02 9.26 -10.39
N GLY A 36 12.93 8.49 -11.00
CA GLY A 36 13.50 8.78 -12.33
C GLY A 36 12.43 8.88 -13.42
N ARG A 37 11.42 7.99 -13.42
CA ARG A 37 10.30 8.03 -14.37
C ARG A 37 9.49 9.32 -14.25
N ARG A 38 9.10 9.73 -13.04
CA ARG A 38 8.37 10.99 -12.81
C ARG A 38 9.17 12.22 -13.20
N LEU A 39 10.47 12.23 -12.92
CA LEU A 39 11.33 13.34 -13.31
C LEU A 39 11.41 13.48 -14.85
N ARG A 40 11.42 12.36 -15.58
CA ARG A 40 11.37 12.36 -17.05
C ARG A 40 10.04 12.85 -17.61
N GLU A 41 8.92 12.43 -17.02
CA GLU A 41 7.57 12.88 -17.41
C GLU A 41 7.40 14.39 -17.26
N HIS A 42 8.07 15.00 -16.29
CA HIS A 42 8.10 16.44 -16.10
C HIS A 42 9.22 17.17 -16.87
N GLY A 43 9.95 16.47 -17.74
CA GLY A 43 11.03 17.04 -18.55
C GLY A 43 12.27 17.47 -17.75
N LEU A 44 12.40 17.00 -16.51
CA LEU A 44 13.49 17.37 -15.60
C LEU A 44 14.75 16.52 -15.84
N VAL A 45 14.63 15.39 -16.54
CA VAL A 45 15.75 14.54 -16.96
C VAL A 45 15.57 14.19 -18.42
N THR A 46 16.46 14.69 -19.28
CA THR A 46 16.42 14.47 -20.73
C THR A 46 17.41 13.42 -21.22
N ASP A 47 18.37 13.00 -20.39
CA ASP A 47 19.49 12.17 -20.85
C ASP A 47 19.31 10.68 -20.52
N MET A 48 19.31 9.85 -21.56
CA MET A 48 19.27 8.38 -21.48
C MET A 48 20.53 7.79 -20.84
N ALA A 49 21.67 8.48 -20.90
CA ALA A 49 22.90 8.07 -20.23
C ALA A 49 22.71 7.99 -18.71
N PHE A 50 21.93 8.91 -18.14
CA PHE A 50 21.62 8.93 -16.70
C PHE A 50 20.83 7.69 -16.28
N LEU A 51 19.89 7.21 -17.10
CA LEU A 51 19.07 6.04 -16.77
C LEU A 51 19.86 4.72 -16.85
N LEU A 52 20.73 4.59 -17.84
CA LEU A 52 21.59 3.41 -17.99
C LEU A 52 22.65 3.32 -16.89
N GLU A 53 23.16 4.46 -16.45
CA GLU A 53 24.13 4.51 -15.36
C GLU A 53 23.50 4.25 -13.98
N VAL A 54 22.27 4.74 -13.75
CA VAL A 54 21.48 4.39 -12.56
C VAL A 54 21.20 2.87 -12.53
N ALA A 55 20.83 2.27 -13.66
CA ALA A 55 20.60 0.82 -13.74
C ALA A 55 21.86 0.00 -13.36
N GLY A 56 23.04 0.47 -13.78
CA GLY A 56 24.32 -0.12 -13.38
C GLY A 56 24.58 -0.04 -11.86
N ILE A 57 24.15 1.03 -11.20
CA ILE A 57 24.33 1.22 -9.74
C ILE A 57 23.39 0.32 -8.92
N VAL A 58 22.15 0.12 -9.37
CA VAL A 58 21.20 -0.78 -8.70
C VAL A 58 21.33 -2.25 -9.11
N GLY A 59 22.29 -2.60 -9.97
CA GLY A 59 22.50 -3.97 -10.45
C GLY A 59 21.33 -4.50 -11.29
N VAL A 60 20.59 -3.61 -11.94
CA VAL A 60 19.49 -3.95 -12.85
C VAL A 60 20.08 -4.17 -14.24
N ASP A 61 19.75 -5.30 -14.85
CA ASP A 61 20.17 -5.62 -16.20
C ASP A 61 19.67 -4.54 -17.18
N THR A 62 20.61 -3.86 -17.83
CA THR A 62 20.32 -2.72 -18.72
C THR A 62 19.53 -3.15 -19.96
N THR A 63 19.66 -4.41 -20.39
CA THR A 63 18.87 -5.00 -21.48
C THR A 63 17.41 -5.22 -21.08
N GLU A 64 17.15 -5.61 -19.82
CA GLU A 64 15.81 -5.74 -19.25
C GLU A 64 15.13 -4.35 -19.11
N LEU A 65 15.90 -3.35 -18.68
CA LEU A 65 15.45 -1.96 -18.55
C LEU A 65 15.13 -1.34 -19.92
N VAL A 66 16.01 -1.53 -20.91
CA VAL A 66 15.79 -1.05 -22.28
C VAL A 66 14.62 -1.79 -22.91
N ARG A 67 14.45 -3.10 -22.71
CA ARG A 67 13.24 -3.82 -23.14
C ARG A 67 11.95 -3.25 -22.57
N HIS A 68 11.96 -2.83 -21.29
CA HIS A 68 10.81 -2.20 -20.66
C HIS A 68 10.55 -0.76 -21.13
N LEU A 69 11.58 -0.09 -21.67
CA LEU A 69 11.49 1.28 -22.18
C LEU A 69 11.18 1.33 -23.69
N ASP A 70 11.65 0.35 -24.47
CA ASP A 70 11.43 0.19 -25.92
C ASP A 70 10.20 -0.67 -26.25
N ALA A 71 9.56 -1.30 -25.26
CA ALA A 71 8.23 -1.86 -25.45
C ALA A 71 7.28 -0.72 -25.86
N ASP A 72 6.88 -0.78 -27.12
CA ASP A 72 6.08 0.21 -27.83
C ASP A 72 4.92 0.75 -26.95
N PRO A 73 4.88 2.06 -26.66
CA PRO A 73 3.84 2.65 -25.84
C PRO A 73 2.43 2.50 -26.44
N ASP A 74 2.32 2.17 -27.73
CA ASP A 74 1.05 1.98 -28.45
C ASP A 74 0.70 0.49 -28.68
N ALA A 75 1.59 -0.47 -28.37
CA ALA A 75 1.29 -1.91 -28.52
C ALA A 75 0.29 -2.46 -27.47
N PHE A 76 -0.21 -1.58 -26.60
CA PHE A 76 -1.29 -1.87 -25.66
C PHE A 76 -2.55 -1.03 -25.94
N ASP A 77 -2.78 -0.61 -27.18
CA ASP A 77 -4.12 -0.18 -27.58
C ASP A 77 -5.01 -1.38 -27.93
N HIS A 78 -6.17 -1.33 -27.30
CA HIS A 78 -7.19 -2.33 -27.24
C HIS A 78 -7.80 -2.59 -28.62
N GLY A 79 -7.86 -3.86 -28.99
CA GLY A 79 -8.89 -4.33 -29.91
C GLY A 79 -10.27 -3.88 -29.41
N THR A 80 -10.80 -2.81 -30.00
CA THR A 80 -12.17 -2.69 -30.50
C THR A 80 -13.20 -3.63 -29.84
N GLY A 81 -13.57 -3.29 -28.60
CA GLY A 81 -14.77 -3.79 -27.94
C GLY A 81 -15.41 -2.67 -27.11
N PRO A 82 -16.68 -2.31 -27.34
CA PRO A 82 -17.27 -1.12 -26.73
C PRO A 82 -17.66 -1.38 -25.27
N CYS A 83 -16.85 -0.89 -24.34
CA CYS A 83 -17.23 -0.67 -22.94
C CYS A 83 -16.97 0.81 -22.57
N LEU A 84 -17.60 1.74 -23.27
CA LEU A 84 -17.62 3.17 -22.94
C LEU A 84 -18.61 3.47 -21.80
N VAL A 85 -18.56 2.70 -20.72
CA VAL A 85 -19.25 3.05 -19.47
C VAL A 85 -18.17 3.34 -18.45
N ARG A 86 -18.15 4.58 -17.99
CA ARG A 86 -17.13 5.20 -17.14
C ARG A 86 -17.09 4.63 -15.71
N ASP A 87 -17.88 3.58 -15.44
CA ASP A 87 -18.06 2.92 -14.13
C ASP A 87 -18.20 1.40 -14.30
N CYS A 88 -17.22 0.74 -14.92
CA CYS A 88 -17.18 -0.74 -14.97
C CYS A 88 -16.23 -1.28 -13.87
N PRO A 89 -16.76 -1.75 -12.73
CA PRO A 89 -15.94 -2.19 -11.59
C PRO A 89 -15.09 -3.44 -11.86
N SER A 90 -15.26 -4.12 -13.00
CA SER A 90 -14.48 -5.31 -13.38
C SER A 90 -13.22 -5.01 -14.20
N CYS A 91 -12.97 -3.76 -14.58
CA CYS A 91 -11.79 -3.37 -15.39
C CYS A 91 -10.60 -2.93 -14.51
N SER A 92 -10.28 -3.68 -13.46
CA SER A 92 -9.15 -3.41 -12.55
C SER A 92 -7.77 -3.79 -13.13
N TRP A 93 -7.64 -3.86 -14.46
CA TRP A 93 -6.40 -4.27 -15.14
C TRP A 93 -5.40 -3.13 -15.32
N TYR A 94 -5.80 -1.88 -15.06
CA TYR A 94 -4.82 -0.83 -14.78
C TYR A 94 -4.28 -1.05 -13.37
N GLY A 95 -3.01 -1.44 -13.28
CA GLY A 95 -2.26 -1.66 -12.03
C GLY A 95 -2.16 -0.42 -11.16
N GLY A 96 -3.29 0.05 -10.64
CA GLY A 96 -3.34 0.90 -9.46
C GLY A 96 -2.67 0.18 -8.29
N PRO A 97 -2.12 0.92 -7.32
CA PRO A 97 -1.56 0.29 -6.13
C PRO A 97 -2.65 -0.59 -5.51
N VAL A 98 -2.31 -1.85 -5.21
CA VAL A 98 -3.18 -2.75 -4.45
C VAL A 98 -3.45 -2.07 -3.11
N THR A 99 -4.66 -1.52 -2.94
CA THR A 99 -5.08 -0.95 -1.67
C THR A 99 -5.47 -2.08 -0.74
N THR A 100 -4.83 -2.14 0.43
CA THR A 100 -5.22 -3.06 1.49
C THR A 100 -6.54 -2.60 2.12
N ALA A 101 -7.35 -3.50 2.65
CA ALA A 101 -8.59 -3.11 3.34
C ALA A 101 -8.30 -2.20 4.54
N LEU A 102 -7.13 -2.33 5.16
CA LEU A 102 -6.67 -1.41 6.20
C LEU A 102 -6.44 0.01 5.67
N ALA A 103 -5.83 0.17 4.50
CA ALA A 103 -5.65 1.47 3.87
C ALA A 103 -7.01 2.10 3.50
N GLU A 104 -7.94 1.30 2.99
CA GLU A 104 -9.30 1.73 2.69
C GLU A 104 -10.06 2.16 3.94
N LEU A 105 -9.92 1.40 5.05
CA LEU A 105 -10.47 1.78 6.35
C LEU A 105 -9.93 3.12 6.83
N HIS A 106 -8.60 3.34 6.78
CA HIS A 106 -8.01 4.61 7.21
C HIS A 106 -8.51 5.80 6.36
N ALA A 107 -8.61 5.61 5.05
CA ALA A 107 -9.18 6.62 4.16
C ALA A 107 -10.66 6.91 4.50
N ALA A 108 -11.44 5.88 4.81
CA ALA A 108 -12.85 6.02 5.16
C ALA A 108 -13.04 6.71 6.53
N ILE A 109 -12.23 6.38 7.53
CA ILE A 109 -12.22 7.08 8.84
C ILE A 109 -11.92 8.56 8.62
N THR A 110 -10.87 8.88 7.85
CA THR A 110 -10.47 10.26 7.56
C THR A 110 -11.61 11.03 6.89
N ARG A 111 -12.29 10.41 5.91
CA ARG A 111 -13.45 11.01 5.23
C ARG A 111 -14.62 11.23 6.18
N ALA A 112 -15.00 10.22 6.96
CA ALA A 112 -16.10 10.32 7.93
C ALA A 112 -15.85 11.45 8.95
N GLN A 113 -14.60 11.60 9.43
CA GLN A 113 -14.23 12.72 10.31
C GLN A 113 -14.35 14.08 9.62
N ALA A 114 -13.90 14.20 8.37
CA ALA A 114 -14.03 15.43 7.59
C ALA A 114 -15.49 15.83 7.33
N GLU A 115 -16.37 14.84 7.19
CA GLU A 115 -17.82 15.01 7.02
C GLU A 115 -18.57 15.23 8.36
N GLY A 116 -17.86 15.22 9.50
CA GLY A 116 -18.47 15.36 10.82
C GLY A 116 -19.30 14.14 11.25
N GLN A 117 -19.13 13.00 10.59
CA GLN A 117 -19.79 11.75 10.98
C GLN A 117 -19.11 11.15 12.22
N PRO A 118 -19.89 10.54 13.13
CA PRO A 118 -19.32 9.97 14.35
C PRO A 118 -18.53 8.71 14.04
N VAL A 119 -17.22 8.73 14.31
CA VAL A 119 -16.35 7.54 14.34
C VAL A 119 -15.94 7.29 15.80
N PRO A 120 -16.69 6.49 16.56
CA PRO A 120 -16.60 6.49 18.02
C PRO A 120 -15.28 5.94 18.56
N CYS A 121 -14.49 5.22 17.75
CA CYS A 121 -13.21 4.67 18.18
C CYS A 121 -12.05 5.68 18.17
N VAL A 122 -12.14 6.79 17.43
CA VAL A 122 -11.00 7.69 17.26
C VAL A 122 -10.70 8.44 18.55
N GLY A 123 -9.45 8.34 19.02
CA GLY A 123 -8.97 9.04 20.22
C GLY A 123 -9.46 8.45 21.55
N ARG A 124 -9.99 7.23 21.54
CA ARG A 124 -10.61 6.58 22.70
C ARG A 124 -9.93 5.27 23.07
N ALA A 125 -9.57 5.12 24.35
CA ALA A 125 -8.83 3.97 24.85
C ALA A 125 -9.71 2.71 25.03
N GLU A 126 -11.03 2.87 25.09
CA GLU A 126 -11.97 1.78 25.34
C GLU A 126 -11.97 0.72 24.23
N TRP A 127 -11.54 1.07 23.00
CA TRP A 127 -11.41 0.14 21.87
C TRP A 127 -10.17 -0.76 21.94
N VAL A 128 -9.18 -0.41 22.78
CA VAL A 128 -7.98 -1.21 23.04
C VAL A 128 -7.95 -1.78 24.46
N SER A 129 -8.97 -1.48 25.28
CA SER A 129 -9.07 -1.96 26.66
C SER A 129 -9.48 -3.43 26.71
N GLU A 130 -8.94 -4.17 27.67
CA GLU A 130 -9.36 -5.54 28.00
C GLU A 130 -10.43 -5.59 29.11
N ARG A 131 -10.76 -4.44 29.71
CA ARG A 131 -11.77 -4.39 30.77
C ARG A 131 -13.14 -4.72 30.16
N ALA A 132 -13.83 -5.69 30.76
CA ALA A 132 -15.11 -6.17 30.22
C ALA A 132 -16.15 -5.07 30.02
N ASP A 133 -16.15 -4.03 30.86
CA ASP A 133 -17.08 -2.90 30.75
C ASP A 133 -16.78 -2.02 29.54
N ASP A 134 -15.50 -1.72 29.30
CA ASP A 134 -15.02 -0.92 28.17
C ASP A 134 -15.29 -1.67 26.85
N VAL A 135 -15.00 -2.97 26.81
CA VAL A 135 -15.29 -3.83 25.66
C VAL A 135 -16.79 -3.85 25.36
N ARG A 136 -17.64 -4.05 26.37
CA ARG A 136 -19.11 -4.02 26.17
C ARG A 136 -19.56 -2.65 25.67
N HIS A 137 -18.97 -1.57 26.16
CA HIS A 137 -19.26 -0.21 25.73
C HIS A 137 -18.85 0.04 24.28
N ALA A 138 -17.60 -0.23 23.92
CA ALA A 138 -17.07 -0.08 22.57
C ALA A 138 -17.89 -0.89 21.55
N ARG A 139 -18.26 -2.13 21.87
CA ARG A 139 -19.08 -2.98 20.99
C ARG A 139 -20.44 -2.38 20.68
N ARG A 140 -21.13 -1.79 21.67
CA ARG A 140 -22.43 -1.11 21.45
C ARG A 140 -22.28 0.09 20.53
N GLN A 141 -21.24 0.89 20.75
CA GLN A 141 -20.98 2.10 19.96
C GLN A 141 -20.63 1.80 18.50
N CYS A 142 -20.05 0.63 18.21
CA CYS A 142 -19.77 0.22 16.82
C CYS A 142 -21.02 0.06 15.94
N GLY A 143 -22.21 -0.20 16.51
CA GLY A 143 -23.42 -0.48 15.74
C GLY A 143 -23.90 0.66 14.82
N GLU A 144 -23.53 1.89 15.15
CA GLU A 144 -23.92 3.11 14.40
C GLU A 144 -22.73 3.69 13.60
N CYS A 145 -21.59 3.01 13.57
CA CYS A 145 -20.38 3.52 12.94
C CYS A 145 -20.49 3.46 11.41
N PRO A 146 -20.29 4.58 10.68
CA PRO A 146 -20.43 4.63 9.22
C PRO A 146 -19.40 3.77 8.48
N VAL A 147 -18.26 3.48 9.13
CA VAL A 147 -17.17 2.68 8.55
C VAL A 147 -17.17 1.22 9.04
N LEU A 148 -18.28 0.74 9.63
CA LEU A 148 -18.37 -0.60 10.24
C LEU A 148 -17.98 -1.73 9.28
N MET A 149 -18.48 -1.71 8.04
CA MET A 149 -18.22 -2.75 7.05
C MET A 149 -16.73 -2.80 6.63
N LEU A 150 -16.10 -1.64 6.39
CA LEU A 150 -14.68 -1.57 6.06
C LEU A 150 -13.81 -1.97 7.25
N CYS A 151 -14.24 -1.64 8.48
CA CYS A 151 -13.57 -2.10 9.69
C CYS A 151 -13.63 -3.62 9.81
N GLU A 152 -14.74 -4.25 9.41
CA GLU A 152 -14.87 -5.70 9.41
C GLU A 152 -13.92 -6.35 8.40
N GLN A 153 -13.81 -5.77 7.19
CA GLN A 153 -12.91 -6.25 6.14
C GLN A 153 -11.45 -6.13 6.56
N ALA A 154 -11.04 -4.98 7.09
CA ALA A 154 -9.70 -4.77 7.63
C ALA A 154 -9.39 -5.74 8.78
N ALA A 155 -10.36 -6.00 9.67
CA ALA A 155 -10.19 -6.96 10.76
C ALA A 155 -10.02 -8.41 10.26
N ARG A 156 -10.66 -8.78 9.15
CA ARG A 156 -10.47 -10.11 8.53
C ARG A 156 -9.11 -10.23 7.85
N GLU A 157 -8.61 -9.16 7.24
CA GLU A 157 -7.30 -9.15 6.58
C GLU A 157 -6.15 -9.14 7.58
N VAL A 158 -6.23 -8.31 8.62
CA VAL A 158 -5.16 -8.13 9.62
C VAL A 158 -5.20 -9.20 10.72
N GLU A 159 -6.36 -9.81 10.95
CA GLU A 159 -6.62 -10.76 12.04
C GLU A 159 -6.09 -10.30 13.42
N PRO A 160 -6.49 -9.12 13.92
CA PRO A 160 -5.98 -8.60 15.17
C PRO A 160 -6.27 -9.57 16.33
N ASP A 161 -5.35 -9.61 17.28
CA ASP A 161 -5.40 -10.48 18.46
C ASP A 161 -6.10 -9.83 19.66
N SER A 162 -6.37 -8.54 19.58
CA SER A 162 -6.82 -7.71 20.69
C SER A 162 -7.72 -6.54 20.25
N GLY A 163 -8.38 -5.93 21.23
CA GLY A 163 -9.28 -4.78 21.03
C GLY A 163 -10.64 -5.13 20.43
N VAL A 164 -11.43 -4.09 20.17
CA VAL A 164 -12.75 -4.18 19.56
C VAL A 164 -12.70 -3.73 18.10
N TRP A 165 -12.96 -4.67 17.19
CA TRP A 165 -12.99 -4.42 15.75
C TRP A 165 -14.34 -4.78 15.17
N ALA A 166 -14.96 -3.84 14.46
CA ALA A 166 -16.29 -3.98 13.89
C ALA A 166 -17.32 -4.55 14.89
N GLY A 167 -17.31 -4.06 16.14
CA GLY A 167 -18.21 -4.52 17.21
C GLY A 167 -17.90 -5.91 17.77
N ARG A 168 -16.77 -6.52 17.43
CA ARG A 168 -16.31 -7.84 17.91
C ARG A 168 -15.10 -7.69 18.84
N ASP A 169 -15.12 -8.41 19.95
CA ASP A 169 -13.97 -8.54 20.85
C ASP A 169 -12.99 -9.56 20.26
N MET A 170 -11.86 -9.05 19.75
CA MET A 170 -10.86 -9.86 19.07
C MET A 170 -10.02 -10.68 20.04
N ALA A 171 -9.85 -10.20 21.28
CA ALA A 171 -9.18 -10.96 22.34
C ALA A 171 -10.03 -12.17 22.74
N ALA A 172 -11.35 -12.02 22.85
CA ALA A 172 -12.25 -13.16 23.06
C ALA A 172 -12.22 -14.14 21.88
N ALA A 173 -12.22 -13.66 20.64
CA ALA A 173 -12.12 -14.51 19.46
C ALA A 173 -10.80 -15.28 19.41
N ALA A 174 -9.68 -14.62 19.73
CA ALA A 174 -8.36 -15.24 19.83
C ALA A 174 -8.33 -16.34 20.91
N ARG A 175 -8.90 -16.08 22.10
CA ARG A 175 -9.01 -17.09 23.17
C ARG A 175 -9.84 -18.30 22.73
N VAL A 176 -10.96 -18.09 22.03
CA VAL A 176 -11.78 -19.18 21.50
C VAL A 176 -11.03 -19.98 20.44
N ARG A 177 -10.31 -19.32 19.51
CA ARG A 177 -9.48 -20.00 18.50
C ARG A 177 -8.38 -20.84 19.17
N ALA A 178 -7.68 -20.29 20.15
CA ALA A 178 -6.65 -20.99 20.90
C ALA A 178 -7.23 -22.20 21.65
N TYR A 179 -8.36 -22.03 22.34
CA TYR A 179 -9.04 -23.12 23.05
C TYR A 179 -9.51 -24.23 22.10
N CYS A 180 -10.15 -23.89 20.99
CA CYS A 180 -10.65 -24.87 20.02
C CYS A 180 -9.51 -25.57 19.26
N GLY A 181 -8.43 -24.86 18.91
CA GLY A 181 -7.26 -25.45 18.25
C GLY A 181 -6.47 -26.41 19.14
N GLN A 182 -6.58 -26.26 20.47
CA GLN A 182 -5.93 -27.16 21.43
C GLN A 182 -6.77 -28.40 21.77
N ARG A 183 -8.07 -28.44 21.46
CA ARG A 183 -8.88 -29.62 21.74
C ARG A 183 -8.52 -30.71 20.71
N PRO A 184 -8.07 -31.90 21.13
CA PRO A 184 -7.92 -33.01 20.20
C PRO A 184 -9.28 -33.26 19.57
N VAL A 185 -9.32 -33.33 18.24
CA VAL A 185 -10.53 -33.68 17.50
C VAL A 185 -10.89 -35.11 17.92
N VAL A 186 -11.83 -35.23 18.86
CA VAL A 186 -12.35 -36.53 19.26
C VAL A 186 -13.19 -37.00 18.10
N SER A 187 -12.59 -37.81 17.23
CA SER A 187 -13.30 -38.51 16.17
C SER A 187 -14.36 -39.38 16.83
N ILE A 188 -15.61 -38.92 16.85
CA ILE A 188 -16.74 -39.75 17.28
C ILE A 188 -16.85 -40.84 16.22
N GLY A 189 -16.28 -42.00 16.51
CA GLY A 189 -16.32 -43.15 15.62
C GLY A 189 -17.77 -43.45 15.27
N ALA A 190 -18.09 -43.38 13.97
CA ALA A 190 -19.36 -43.83 13.44
C ALA A 190 -19.44 -45.34 13.65
N GLY A 191 -20.00 -45.76 14.79
CA GLY A 191 -20.35 -47.15 15.06
C GLY A 191 -21.40 -47.59 14.04
N ARG A 192 -21.09 -48.67 13.33
CA ARG A 192 -22.02 -49.40 12.45
C ARG A 192 -22.85 -50.39 13.25
#